data_AF-A0A6G0XLL7-F1
#
_entry.id   AF-A0A6G0XLL7-F1
#
_cell.length_a   1.000
_cell.length_b   1.000
_cell.length_c   1.000
_cell.angle_alpha   90.00
_cell.angle_beta   90.00
_cell.angle_gamma   90.00
#
_symmetry.space_group_name_H-M   'P 1'
#
loop_
_entity.id
_entity.type
_entity.pdbx_description
1 polymer ?
#
loop_
_entity_poly.entity_id
_entity_poly.type
_entity_poly.pdbx_seq_one_letter_code
_entity_poly.pdbx_strand_id
1 'polypeptide(L)'
;MMDEMPFLNFLWPSMKSLIVYVALVVATSVAKSPRECNTVTEYKFDGKKTSGVKGTIDVEYTCKHSKYKGARITVDLDIKKADWDALSKADGNCTGPVTEFKWHIHTKWDNKASGGSLEHCALAKTANHYDPTFACGPNSDNVKDAKCKELTPVYKCTPENYKADPEACEKGDLSGKLGSLTSKKGKIRGTWFDPHYPALSESTPEWNMLLHAVCGSSTPRFVCATATS
;
A
#
# COMPACT_ATOMS: atom_id res chain seq x y z
N MET A 1 92.09 23.96 20.87
CA MET A 1 92.12 25.39 21.23
C MET A 1 92.25 26.14 19.91
N MET A 2 91.35 27.09 19.67
CA MET A 2 91.09 27.83 18.40
C MET A 2 90.27 27.01 17.40
N ASP A 3 88.93 27.11 17.46
CA ASP A 3 88.07 28.14 16.83
C ASP A 3 88.03 28.01 15.31
N GLU A 4 86.84 27.74 14.76
CA GLU A 4 86.13 28.60 13.81
C GLU A 4 84.79 27.93 13.40
N MET A 5 83.68 28.61 13.70
CA MET A 5 82.37 28.39 13.08
C MET A 5 82.18 29.38 11.93
N PRO A 6 81.43 29.03 10.88
CA PRO A 6 80.67 30.03 10.14
C PRO A 6 79.16 29.78 10.22
N PHE A 7 78.46 30.85 10.62
CA PHE A 7 77.03 31.05 10.51
C PHE A 7 76.64 31.52 9.09
N LEU A 8 75.47 31.04 8.66
CA LEU A 8 74.49 31.50 7.65
C LEU A 8 74.78 32.72 6.74
N ASN A 9 74.44 32.57 5.45
CA ASN A 9 73.33 33.31 4.79
C ASN A 9 73.12 32.82 3.33
N PHE A 10 71.98 32.20 3.03
CA PHE A 10 70.78 32.79 2.43
C PHE A 10 70.85 32.92 0.89
N LEU A 11 70.29 31.91 0.20
CA LEU A 11 69.75 32.01 -1.17
C LEU A 11 68.35 31.37 -1.19
N TRP A 12 67.34 32.19 -1.39
CA TRP A 12 65.98 31.81 -1.86
C TRP A 12 65.99 31.80 -3.41
N PRO A 13 64.91 31.37 -4.11
CA PRO A 13 63.89 30.38 -3.78
C PRO A 13 63.68 29.40 -4.97
N SER A 14 63.08 28.24 -4.74
CA SER A 14 62.48 27.46 -5.84
C SER A 14 61.32 26.61 -5.33
N MET A 15 60.12 27.03 -5.73
CA MET A 15 58.86 26.29 -5.65
C MET A 15 58.98 24.83 -6.14
N LYS A 16 58.02 24.02 -5.67
CA LYS A 16 57.57 22.67 -6.07
C LYS A 16 57.87 21.66 -4.95
N SER A 17 56.93 21.01 -4.29
CA SER A 17 55.48 20.90 -4.45
C SER A 17 54.90 20.51 -3.10
N LEU A 18 53.85 21.20 -2.68
CA LEU A 18 53.00 20.78 -1.58
C LEU A 18 52.06 19.68 -2.13
N ILE A 19 52.37 18.42 -1.86
CA ILE A 19 51.45 17.31 -2.17
C ILE A 19 50.41 17.28 -1.04
N VAL A 20 49.27 17.92 -1.28
CA VAL A 20 48.06 17.76 -0.48
C VAL A 20 47.17 16.71 -1.15
N TYR A 21 46.76 15.75 -0.33
CA TYR A 21 45.95 14.57 -0.61
C TYR A 21 44.62 14.84 -1.31
N VAL A 22 44.23 13.97 -2.26
CA VAL A 22 42.83 13.55 -2.44
C VAL A 22 42.81 12.07 -2.84
N ALA A 23 42.69 11.17 -1.86
CA ALA A 23 42.28 9.81 -2.15
C ALA A 23 40.76 9.82 -2.36
N LEU A 24 40.34 9.84 -3.63
CA LEU A 24 38.94 9.76 -4.01
C LEU A 24 38.46 8.32 -3.80
N VAL A 25 37.96 8.00 -2.60
CA VAL A 25 37.22 6.75 -2.38
C VAL A 25 35.82 6.96 -2.98
N VAL A 26 35.65 6.55 -4.23
CA VAL A 26 34.32 6.39 -4.83
C VAL A 26 33.71 5.14 -4.20
N ALA A 27 33.05 5.30 -3.05
CA ALA A 27 32.14 4.29 -2.55
C ALA A 27 30.93 4.27 -3.49
N THR A 28 30.93 3.37 -4.46
CA THR A 28 29.72 3.01 -5.21
C THR A 28 28.82 2.21 -4.27
N SER A 29 28.09 2.91 -3.41
CA SER A 29 26.90 2.35 -2.77
C SER A 29 25.86 2.14 -3.88
N VAL A 30 25.95 1.00 -4.57
CA VAL A 30 24.79 0.45 -5.28
C VAL A 30 23.81 0.11 -4.17
N ALA A 31 22.95 1.08 -3.82
CA ALA A 31 21.77 0.83 -3.02
C ALA A 31 21.00 -0.24 -3.79
N LYS A 32 21.13 -1.49 -3.32
CA LYS A 32 20.37 -2.60 -3.85
C LYS A 32 18.94 -2.28 -3.44
N SER A 33 18.19 -1.66 -4.35
CA SER A 33 16.75 -1.45 -4.19
C SER A 33 16.19 -2.72 -3.59
N PRO A 34 15.32 -2.65 -2.54
CA PRO A 34 14.59 -3.81 -2.08
C PRO A 34 14.08 -4.52 -3.32
N ARG A 35 14.44 -5.80 -3.49
CA ARG A 35 13.98 -6.55 -4.65
C ARG A 35 12.48 -6.73 -4.43
N GLU A 36 11.70 -5.84 -5.04
CA GLU A 36 10.24 -5.91 -5.12
C GLU A 36 9.78 -7.35 -5.42
N CYS A 37 10.51 -8.02 -6.30
CA CYS A 37 10.26 -9.38 -6.71
C CYS A 37 10.28 -10.41 -5.57
N ASN A 38 9.22 -11.20 -5.49
CA ASN A 38 9.00 -12.29 -4.52
C ASN A 38 8.92 -11.79 -3.07
N THR A 39 8.66 -10.49 -2.87
CA THR A 39 8.27 -9.94 -1.57
C THR A 39 6.80 -10.26 -1.34
N VAL A 40 6.44 -10.55 -0.09
CA VAL A 40 5.05 -10.70 0.34
C VAL A 40 4.73 -9.58 1.32
N THR A 41 3.64 -8.87 1.07
CA THR A 41 3.03 -7.96 2.03
C THR A 41 1.82 -8.65 2.65
N GLU A 42 1.82 -8.82 3.97
CA GLU A 42 0.69 -9.39 4.71
C GLU A 42 -0.18 -8.27 5.29
N TYR A 43 -1.49 -8.30 5.02
CA TYR A 43 -2.48 -7.50 5.73
C TYR A 43 -3.21 -8.38 6.75
N LYS A 44 -2.86 -8.22 8.03
CA LYS A 44 -3.33 -9.10 9.10
C LYS A 44 -4.55 -8.56 9.83
N PHE A 45 -5.61 -9.37 9.85
CA PHE A 45 -6.81 -9.15 10.64
C PHE A 45 -6.72 -10.02 11.90
N ASP A 46 -6.56 -9.41 13.08
CA ASP A 46 -6.22 -10.13 14.31
C ASP A 46 -7.45 -10.65 15.10
N GLY A 47 -8.66 -10.33 14.65
CA GLY A 47 -9.92 -10.69 15.29
C GLY A 47 -10.27 -9.83 16.50
N LYS A 48 -9.29 -9.45 17.33
CA LYS A 48 -9.56 -8.64 18.53
C LYS A 48 -9.83 -7.17 18.20
N LYS A 49 -9.05 -6.60 17.29
CA LYS A 49 -9.15 -5.20 16.87
C LYS A 49 -10.01 -5.04 15.61
N THR A 50 -10.08 -6.09 14.82
CA THR A 50 -10.84 -6.18 13.57
C THR A 50 -12.21 -6.82 13.78
N SER A 51 -12.90 -6.47 14.87
CA SER A 51 -14.31 -6.80 15.11
C SER A 51 -14.67 -8.27 14.91
N GLY A 52 -13.80 -9.19 15.33
CA GLY A 52 -13.98 -10.64 15.20
C GLY A 52 -13.55 -11.26 13.87
N VAL A 53 -13.23 -10.45 12.86
CA VAL A 53 -12.65 -10.90 11.57
C VAL A 53 -11.19 -11.26 11.77
N LYS A 54 -10.81 -12.50 11.46
CA LYS A 54 -9.44 -13.00 11.68
C LYS A 54 -8.88 -13.62 10.41
N GLY A 55 -7.60 -13.36 10.10
CA GLY A 55 -6.90 -13.99 8.99
C GLY A 55 -5.98 -13.02 8.27
N THR A 56 -5.68 -13.31 7.01
CA THR A 56 -4.75 -12.49 6.21
C THR A 56 -5.27 -12.24 4.79
N ILE A 57 -4.78 -11.14 4.23
CA ILE A 57 -4.73 -10.90 2.79
C ILE A 57 -3.25 -10.73 2.43
N ASP A 58 -2.70 -11.68 1.70
CA ASP A 58 -1.29 -11.73 1.34
C ASP A 58 -1.11 -11.27 -0.10
N VAL A 59 -0.17 -10.36 -0.34
CA VAL A 59 0.14 -9.80 -1.66
C VAL A 59 1.57 -10.18 -2.02
N GLU A 60 1.73 -11.15 -2.90
CA GLU A 60 3.03 -11.55 -3.45
C GLU A 60 3.32 -10.81 -4.74
N TYR A 61 4.36 -9.98 -4.75
CA TYR A 61 4.78 -9.22 -5.93
C TYR A 61 5.54 -10.13 -6.90
N THR A 62 4.98 -10.31 -8.08
CA THR A 62 5.50 -11.24 -9.07
C THR A 62 6.40 -10.55 -10.08
N CYS A 63 7.48 -11.23 -10.49
CA CYS A 63 8.39 -10.73 -11.51
C CYS A 63 8.74 -11.80 -12.53
N LYS A 64 9.03 -11.36 -13.76
CA LYS A 64 9.67 -12.19 -14.79
C LYS A 64 10.91 -11.47 -15.29
N HIS A 65 12.06 -12.14 -15.20
CA HIS A 65 13.37 -11.58 -15.56
C HIS A 65 13.62 -10.21 -14.88
N SER A 66 13.37 -10.13 -13.57
CA SER A 66 13.49 -8.91 -12.76
C SER A 66 12.58 -7.74 -13.15
N LYS A 67 11.59 -7.96 -14.02
CA LYS A 67 10.55 -6.98 -14.35
C LYS A 67 9.28 -7.31 -13.58
N TYR A 68 8.71 -6.32 -12.90
CA TYR A 68 7.41 -6.44 -12.23
C TYR A 68 6.32 -6.88 -13.22
N LYS A 69 5.42 -7.74 -12.76
CA LYS A 69 4.32 -8.30 -13.56
C LYS A 69 2.95 -8.17 -12.92
N GLY A 70 2.85 -7.52 -11.77
CA GLY A 70 1.64 -7.50 -10.96
C GLY A 70 1.82 -8.31 -9.68
N ALA A 71 0.72 -8.53 -8.97
CA ALA A 71 0.71 -9.24 -7.70
C ALA A 71 -0.26 -10.43 -7.70
N ARG A 72 0.13 -11.49 -7.01
CA ARG A 72 -0.76 -12.57 -6.63
C ARG A 72 -1.31 -12.27 -5.24
N ILE A 73 -2.63 -12.21 -5.13
CA ILE A 73 -3.33 -11.84 -3.90
C ILE A 73 -4.03 -13.09 -3.37
N THR A 74 -3.72 -13.49 -2.15
CA THR A 74 -4.37 -14.63 -1.47
C THR A 74 -5.11 -14.15 -0.24
N VAL A 75 -6.38 -14.52 -0.13
CA VAL A 75 -7.24 -14.16 0.99
C VAL A 75 -7.57 -15.44 1.76
N ASP A 76 -7.39 -15.44 3.07
CA ASP A 76 -7.95 -16.43 3.99
C ASP A 76 -8.44 -15.72 5.26
N LEU A 77 -9.73 -15.41 5.29
CA LEU A 77 -10.38 -14.73 6.41
C LEU A 77 -11.46 -15.62 7.04
N ASP A 78 -11.59 -15.50 8.36
CA ASP A 78 -12.65 -16.05 9.18
C ASP A 78 -13.50 -14.91 9.74
N ILE A 79 -14.79 -14.94 9.40
CA ILE A 79 -15.78 -13.95 9.86
C ILE A 79 -16.82 -14.59 10.79
N LYS A 80 -16.62 -15.83 11.25
CA LYS A 80 -17.61 -16.53 12.11
C LYS A 80 -17.85 -15.83 13.44
N LYS A 81 -16.86 -15.07 13.91
CA LYS A 81 -16.92 -14.31 15.16
C LYS A 81 -17.11 -12.81 14.92
N ALA A 82 -17.40 -12.40 13.68
CA ALA A 82 -17.58 -11.01 13.36
C ALA A 82 -18.73 -10.41 14.20
N ASP A 83 -18.48 -9.23 14.75
CA ASP A 83 -19.44 -8.50 15.58
C ASP A 83 -20.47 -7.79 14.69
N TRP A 84 -21.48 -8.54 14.29
CA TRP A 84 -22.58 -8.03 13.46
C TRP A 84 -23.47 -7.04 14.19
N ASP A 85 -23.54 -7.13 15.52
CA ASP A 85 -24.35 -6.21 16.33
C ASP A 85 -23.70 -4.83 16.34
N ALA A 86 -22.37 -4.76 16.50
CA ALA A 86 -21.63 -3.51 16.37
C ALA A 86 -21.77 -2.90 14.97
N LEU A 87 -21.70 -3.72 13.91
CA LEU A 87 -21.90 -3.26 12.54
C LEU A 87 -23.33 -2.73 12.32
N SER A 88 -24.35 -3.47 12.76
CA SER A 88 -25.76 -3.08 12.65
C SER A 88 -26.06 -1.80 13.43
N LYS A 89 -25.38 -1.59 14.57
CA LYS A 89 -25.47 -0.37 15.36
C LYS A 89 -24.83 0.83 14.67
N ALA A 90 -23.71 0.61 13.96
CA ALA A 90 -23.03 1.66 13.22
C ALA A 90 -23.77 2.03 11.92
N ASP A 91 -24.38 1.06 11.26
CA ASP A 91 -25.23 1.25 10.09
C ASP A 91 -26.46 0.34 10.17
N GLY A 92 -27.63 0.94 10.44
CA GLY A 92 -28.89 0.21 10.60
C GLY A 92 -29.38 -0.50 9.34
N ASN A 93 -28.82 -0.20 8.17
CA ASN A 93 -29.10 -0.94 6.94
C ASN A 93 -28.32 -2.27 6.86
N CYS A 94 -27.39 -2.49 7.78
CA CYS A 94 -26.44 -3.58 7.73
C CYS A 94 -26.69 -4.61 8.82
N THR A 95 -27.82 -5.31 8.71
CA THR A 95 -28.16 -6.44 9.59
C THR A 95 -27.39 -7.68 9.14
N GLY A 96 -26.38 -8.08 9.90
CA GLY A 96 -25.61 -9.29 9.62
C GLY A 96 -26.43 -10.59 9.76
N PRO A 97 -25.83 -11.75 9.46
CA PRO A 97 -24.46 -11.94 9.01
C PRO A 97 -24.27 -11.49 7.55
N VAL A 98 -23.24 -10.66 7.32
CA VAL A 98 -22.89 -10.19 5.98
C VAL A 98 -22.00 -11.22 5.29
N THR A 99 -22.30 -11.52 4.03
CA THR A 99 -21.59 -12.56 3.27
C THR A 99 -20.80 -12.03 2.09
N GLU A 100 -20.93 -10.76 1.73
CA GLU A 100 -20.19 -10.13 0.63
C GLU A 100 -19.47 -8.87 1.13
N PHE A 101 -18.25 -8.67 0.67
CA PHE A 101 -17.41 -7.52 1.03
C PHE A 101 -16.78 -6.90 -0.21
N LYS A 102 -16.86 -5.58 -0.30
CA LYS A 102 -15.92 -4.83 -1.15
C LYS A 102 -14.60 -4.67 -0.38
N TRP A 103 -13.50 -4.59 -1.09
CA TRP A 103 -12.14 -4.56 -0.61
C TRP A 103 -11.33 -3.62 -1.49
N HIS A 104 -10.60 -2.70 -0.86
CA HIS A 104 -9.87 -1.64 -1.53
C HIS A 104 -8.57 -1.28 -0.79
N ILE A 105 -7.63 -0.69 -1.52
CA ILE A 105 -6.42 -0.08 -0.96
C ILE A 105 -6.71 1.38 -0.66
N HIS A 106 -6.56 1.76 0.60
CA HIS A 106 -6.75 3.12 1.09
C HIS A 106 -5.40 3.75 1.47
N THR A 107 -5.27 5.06 1.31
CA THR A 107 -3.96 5.74 1.24
C THR A 107 -3.46 6.35 2.55
N LYS A 108 -4.24 6.33 3.63
CA LYS A 108 -3.88 6.91 4.93
C LYS A 108 -4.01 5.89 6.05
N TRP A 109 -3.21 6.03 7.11
CA TRP A 109 -3.44 5.32 8.37
C TRP A 109 -3.20 6.21 9.58
N ASP A 110 -4.25 6.50 10.33
CA ASP A 110 -4.19 7.30 11.57
C ASP A 110 -4.76 6.51 12.76
N ASN A 111 -4.31 5.26 12.90
CA ASN A 111 -4.57 4.42 14.07
C ASN A 111 -3.25 3.99 14.71
N LYS A 112 -3.24 3.83 16.03
CA LYS A 112 -2.08 3.30 16.77
C LYS A 112 -1.84 1.82 16.53
N ALA A 113 -2.91 1.06 16.29
CA ALA A 113 -2.83 -0.36 15.97
C ALA A 113 -2.70 -0.58 14.47
N SER A 114 -2.19 -1.75 14.06
CA SER A 114 -2.10 -2.20 12.66
C SER A 114 -3.42 -2.72 12.07
N GLY A 115 -4.50 -2.71 12.86
CA GLY A 115 -5.81 -3.17 12.44
C GLY A 115 -6.90 -2.52 13.27
N GLY A 116 -8.09 -2.39 12.69
CA GLY A 116 -9.20 -1.70 13.29
C GLY A 116 -10.55 -2.10 12.70
N SER A 117 -11.60 -1.48 13.22
CA SER A 117 -12.97 -1.64 12.76
C SER A 117 -13.76 -0.34 12.91
N LEU A 118 -14.80 -0.19 12.08
CA LEU A 118 -15.77 0.90 12.09
C LEU A 118 -15.08 2.28 12.14
N GLU A 119 -15.14 2.99 13.26
CA GLU A 119 -14.51 4.31 13.46
C GLU A 119 -13.01 4.33 13.15
N HIS A 120 -12.30 3.24 13.44
CA HIS A 120 -10.87 3.11 13.11
C HIS A 120 -10.65 3.00 11.59
N CYS A 121 -11.67 2.55 10.87
CA CYS A 121 -11.65 2.44 9.41
C CYS A 121 -12.35 3.61 8.73
N ALA A 122 -12.87 4.59 9.47
CA ALA A 122 -13.59 5.73 8.94
C ALA A 122 -12.73 6.55 7.95
N LEU A 123 -13.39 7.31 7.08
CA LEU A 123 -12.74 8.14 6.07
C LEU A 123 -11.65 9.05 6.65
N ALA A 124 -11.86 9.64 7.83
CA ALA A 124 -10.87 10.49 8.48
C ALA A 124 -9.56 9.75 8.84
N LYS A 125 -9.65 8.43 9.08
CA LYS A 125 -8.55 7.57 9.51
C LYS A 125 -7.85 6.85 8.38
N THR A 126 -8.59 6.49 7.32
CA THR A 126 -8.08 5.68 6.22
C THR A 126 -8.01 6.41 4.88
N ALA A 127 -8.59 7.61 4.77
CA ALA A 127 -8.72 8.37 3.52
C ALA A 127 -9.44 7.57 2.42
N ASN A 128 -9.22 7.97 1.18
CA ASN A 128 -9.87 7.46 -0.02
C ASN A 128 -9.01 6.37 -0.70
N HIS A 129 -9.53 5.81 -1.79
CA HIS A 129 -8.86 4.77 -2.56
C HIS A 129 -7.63 5.31 -3.28
N TYR A 130 -6.59 4.48 -3.41
CA TYR A 130 -5.41 4.83 -4.20
C TYR A 130 -5.74 4.91 -5.69
N ASP A 131 -5.63 6.10 -6.30
CA ASP A 131 -5.96 6.33 -7.70
C ASP A 131 -4.95 7.26 -8.42
N PRO A 132 -3.69 6.84 -8.58
CA PRO A 132 -2.65 7.69 -9.15
C PRO A 132 -2.89 8.03 -10.64
N THR A 133 -3.79 7.30 -11.31
CA THR A 133 -4.05 7.41 -12.75
C THR A 133 -5.33 8.18 -13.06
N PHE A 134 -6.06 8.67 -12.05
CA PHE A 134 -7.31 9.42 -12.22
C PHE A 134 -8.39 8.62 -12.97
N ALA A 135 -8.59 7.35 -12.58
CA ALA A 135 -9.79 6.62 -12.99
C ALA A 135 -11.05 7.24 -12.36
N CYS A 136 -10.89 7.92 -11.23
CA CYS A 136 -11.84 8.86 -10.64
C CYS A 136 -13.18 8.22 -10.21
N GLY A 137 -13.16 7.05 -9.59
CA GLY A 137 -14.34 6.52 -8.94
C GLY A 137 -14.83 7.42 -7.77
N PRO A 138 -16.03 7.14 -7.23
CA PRO A 138 -16.64 7.99 -6.20
C PRO A 138 -15.83 8.15 -4.92
N ASN A 139 -14.89 7.23 -4.67
CA ASN A 139 -14.02 7.22 -3.50
C ASN A 139 -12.54 7.38 -3.88
N SER A 140 -12.22 7.88 -5.07
CA SER A 140 -10.86 8.22 -5.50
C SER A 140 -10.19 9.21 -4.53
N ASP A 141 -8.90 9.06 -4.26
CA ASP A 141 -8.11 10.08 -3.56
C ASP A 141 -8.02 11.40 -4.33
N ASN A 142 -8.31 11.36 -5.63
CA ASN A 142 -8.42 12.51 -6.52
C ASN A 142 -9.86 13.01 -6.72
N VAL A 143 -10.87 12.50 -5.99
CA VAL A 143 -12.30 12.84 -6.22
C VAL A 143 -12.62 14.35 -6.20
N LYS A 144 -11.80 15.17 -5.52
CA LYS A 144 -11.98 16.62 -5.47
C LYS A 144 -11.33 17.38 -6.63
N ASP A 145 -10.46 16.71 -7.38
CA ASP A 145 -9.80 17.28 -8.55
C ASP A 145 -10.83 17.58 -9.65
N ALA A 146 -10.60 18.66 -10.41
CA ALA A 146 -11.47 19.04 -11.50
C ALA A 146 -11.59 17.93 -12.56
N LYS A 147 -10.52 17.19 -12.82
CA LYS A 147 -10.50 16.05 -13.75
C LYS A 147 -11.48 14.95 -13.32
N CYS A 148 -11.62 14.71 -12.02
CA CYS A 148 -12.51 13.67 -11.53
C CYS A 148 -13.99 14.06 -11.54
N LYS A 149 -14.33 15.35 -11.52
CA LYS A 149 -15.75 15.79 -11.55
C LYS A 149 -16.52 15.24 -12.76
N GLU A 150 -15.86 15.17 -13.92
CA GLU A 150 -16.47 14.67 -15.16
C GLU A 150 -16.42 13.14 -15.26
N LEU A 151 -15.42 12.50 -14.65
CA LEU A 151 -15.18 11.06 -14.77
C LEU A 151 -15.97 10.24 -13.73
N THR A 152 -16.16 10.76 -12.52
CA THR A 152 -16.85 10.04 -11.44
C THR A 152 -18.26 9.55 -11.80
N PRO A 153 -19.14 10.34 -12.46
CA PRO A 153 -20.48 9.86 -12.82
C PRO A 153 -20.48 8.71 -13.83
N VAL A 154 -19.42 8.55 -14.62
CA VAL A 154 -19.30 7.51 -15.66
C VAL A 154 -18.35 6.38 -15.25
N TYR A 155 -17.76 6.44 -14.05
CA TYR A 155 -16.91 5.40 -13.52
C TYR A 155 -17.66 4.06 -13.45
N LYS A 156 -17.12 3.06 -14.14
CA LYS A 156 -17.72 1.73 -14.29
C LYS A 156 -16.66 0.66 -14.14
N CYS A 157 -15.93 0.65 -13.04
CA CYS A 157 -14.98 -0.44 -12.79
C CYS A 157 -15.72 -1.74 -12.50
N THR A 158 -15.54 -2.71 -13.39
CA THR A 158 -15.96 -4.11 -13.25
C THR A 158 -14.84 -5.01 -13.79
N PRO A 159 -14.81 -6.31 -13.46
CA PRO A 159 -13.74 -7.18 -13.96
C PRO A 159 -13.69 -7.23 -15.49
N GLU A 160 -14.84 -7.11 -16.15
CA GLU A 160 -14.96 -7.05 -17.61
C GLU A 160 -14.36 -5.78 -18.17
N ASN A 161 -14.71 -4.61 -17.61
CA ASN A 161 -14.18 -3.33 -18.06
C ASN A 161 -12.68 -3.21 -17.76
N TYR A 162 -12.24 -3.68 -16.59
CA TYR A 162 -10.83 -3.73 -16.23
C TYR A 162 -9.99 -4.60 -17.18
N LYS A 163 -10.54 -5.75 -17.58
CA LYS A 163 -9.88 -6.64 -18.55
C LYS A 163 -9.77 -6.00 -19.94
N ALA A 164 -10.74 -5.17 -20.33
CA ALA A 164 -10.72 -4.45 -21.59
C ALA A 164 -9.78 -3.23 -21.55
N ASP A 165 -9.77 -2.52 -20.43
CA ASP A 165 -8.97 -1.32 -20.20
C ASP A 165 -8.51 -1.25 -18.72
N PRO A 166 -7.20 -1.47 -18.45
CA PRO A 166 -6.66 -1.38 -17.11
C PRO A 166 -6.82 -0.02 -16.43
N GLU A 167 -6.96 1.07 -17.19
CA GLU A 167 -7.12 2.43 -16.67
C GLU A 167 -8.57 2.77 -16.32
N ALA A 168 -9.53 1.91 -16.67
CA ALA A 168 -10.95 2.08 -16.33
C ALA A 168 -11.24 1.95 -14.82
N CYS A 169 -10.27 1.49 -14.04
CA CYS A 169 -10.38 1.21 -12.62
C CYS A 169 -9.33 1.98 -11.83
N GLU A 170 -9.71 2.46 -10.65
CA GLU A 170 -8.72 2.95 -9.68
C GLU A 170 -7.76 1.80 -9.34
N LYS A 171 -6.46 2.07 -9.25
CA LYS A 171 -5.49 1.02 -8.89
C LYS A 171 -5.82 0.37 -7.53
N GLY A 172 -6.40 1.13 -6.61
CA GLY A 172 -6.86 0.66 -5.31
C GLY A 172 -8.20 -0.07 -5.30
N ASP A 173 -8.99 -0.03 -6.39
CA ASP A 173 -10.32 -0.66 -6.46
C ASP A 173 -10.22 -2.15 -6.81
N LEU A 174 -9.79 -2.96 -5.85
CA LEU A 174 -9.65 -4.41 -6.04
C LEU A 174 -10.99 -5.11 -6.26
N SER A 175 -12.08 -4.56 -5.73
CA SER A 175 -13.42 -5.13 -5.92
C SER A 175 -13.92 -4.99 -7.33
N GLY A 176 -13.77 -3.81 -7.90
CA GLY A 176 -14.11 -3.54 -9.28
C GLY A 176 -13.22 -4.33 -10.22
N LYS A 177 -11.91 -4.46 -9.93
CA LYS A 177 -10.98 -5.22 -10.77
C LYS A 177 -11.16 -6.75 -10.70
N LEU A 178 -11.33 -7.31 -9.50
CA LEU A 178 -11.18 -8.74 -9.23
C LEU A 178 -12.46 -9.40 -8.69
N GLY A 179 -13.52 -8.62 -8.53
CA GLY A 179 -14.76 -9.05 -7.91
C GLY A 179 -14.76 -8.89 -6.39
N SER A 180 -15.94 -9.02 -5.80
CA SER A 180 -16.12 -8.89 -4.35
C SER A 180 -15.68 -10.15 -3.62
N LEU A 181 -15.30 -9.99 -2.35
CA LEU A 181 -14.99 -11.11 -1.48
C LEU A 181 -16.30 -11.70 -0.96
N THR A 182 -16.54 -12.98 -1.23
CA THR A 182 -17.74 -13.68 -0.75
C THR A 182 -17.38 -14.75 0.26
N SER A 183 -18.09 -14.76 1.39
CA SER A 183 -17.94 -15.77 2.42
C SER A 183 -18.78 -17.01 2.12
N LYS A 184 -18.23 -18.19 2.43
CA LYS A 184 -18.93 -19.46 2.47
C LYS A 184 -18.70 -20.09 3.84
N LYS A 185 -19.78 -20.36 4.58
CA LYS A 185 -19.73 -20.91 5.96
C LYS A 185 -18.83 -20.09 6.90
N GLY A 186 -18.88 -18.77 6.78
CA GLY A 186 -18.10 -17.83 7.60
C GLY A 186 -16.60 -17.77 7.25
N LYS A 187 -16.19 -18.31 6.10
CA LYS A 187 -14.82 -18.22 5.60
C LYS A 187 -14.79 -17.51 4.25
N ILE A 188 -13.86 -16.61 4.05
CA ILE A 188 -13.57 -15.98 2.75
C ILE A 188 -12.23 -16.53 2.30
N ARG A 189 -12.21 -17.18 1.14
CA ARG A 189 -10.99 -17.74 0.55
C ARG A 189 -10.94 -17.52 -0.94
N GLY A 190 -9.77 -17.14 -1.43
CA GLY A 190 -9.53 -17.03 -2.86
C GLY A 190 -8.10 -16.63 -3.16
N THR A 191 -7.73 -16.81 -4.42
CA THR A 191 -6.46 -16.33 -4.96
C THR A 191 -6.74 -15.68 -6.30
N TRP A 192 -6.20 -14.48 -6.48
CA TRP A 192 -6.31 -13.69 -7.70
C TRP A 192 -4.92 -13.30 -8.18
N PHE A 193 -4.82 -12.99 -9.46
CA PHE A 193 -3.65 -12.33 -10.02
C PHE A 193 -4.09 -11.02 -10.64
N ASP A 194 -3.44 -9.94 -10.22
CA ASP A 194 -3.70 -8.60 -10.72
C ASP A 194 -2.44 -8.05 -11.42
N PRO A 195 -2.42 -8.00 -12.77
CA PRO A 195 -1.27 -7.52 -13.53
C PRO A 195 -0.99 -6.02 -13.36
N HIS A 196 -1.96 -5.25 -12.86
CA HIS A 196 -1.83 -3.81 -12.60
C HIS A 196 -2.08 -3.46 -11.12
N TYR A 197 -1.80 -4.42 -10.23
CA TYR A 197 -1.67 -4.11 -8.81
C TYR A 197 -0.58 -3.03 -8.61
N PRO A 198 -0.71 -2.12 -7.63
CA PRO A 198 0.34 -1.15 -7.36
C PRO A 198 1.70 -1.82 -7.13
N ALA A 199 2.77 -1.26 -7.70
CA ALA A 199 4.11 -1.74 -7.45
C ALA A 199 4.50 -1.55 -5.97
N LEU A 200 5.43 -2.34 -5.45
CA LEU A 200 5.87 -2.21 -4.05
C LEU A 200 6.49 -0.81 -3.80
N SER A 201 7.13 -0.24 -4.83
CA SER A 201 7.68 1.12 -4.80
C SER A 201 6.63 2.23 -4.72
N GLU A 202 5.37 1.94 -5.06
CA GLU A 202 4.24 2.87 -4.88
C GLU A 202 3.69 2.81 -3.45
N SER A 203 3.89 1.69 -2.75
CA SER A 203 3.31 1.47 -1.42
C SER A 203 3.95 2.34 -0.35
N THR A 204 3.15 2.70 0.66
CA THR A 204 3.63 3.41 1.85
C THR A 204 3.20 2.67 3.12
N PRO A 205 3.87 2.89 4.26
CA PRO A 205 3.42 2.32 5.54
C PRO A 205 2.02 2.76 5.98
N GLU A 206 1.48 3.84 5.39
CA GLU A 206 0.15 4.35 5.68
C GLU A 206 -0.95 3.65 4.87
N TRP A 207 -0.59 2.83 3.88
CA TRP A 207 -1.59 2.10 3.13
C TRP A 207 -2.26 1.02 3.97
N ASN A 208 -3.56 0.85 3.75
CA ASN A 208 -4.34 -0.16 4.42
C ASN A 208 -5.28 -0.88 3.44
N MET A 209 -5.52 -2.16 3.72
CA MET A 209 -6.54 -2.96 3.07
C MET A 209 -7.82 -2.84 3.87
N LEU A 210 -8.87 -2.27 3.26
CA LEU A 210 -10.14 -2.01 3.93
C LEU A 210 -11.24 -2.87 3.31
N LEU A 211 -12.04 -3.51 4.17
CA LEU A 211 -13.22 -4.27 3.79
C LEU A 211 -14.48 -3.46 4.12
N HIS A 212 -15.32 -3.24 3.11
CA HIS A 212 -16.67 -2.73 3.25
C HIS A 212 -17.64 -3.90 3.28
N ALA A 213 -18.54 -3.93 4.26
CA ALA A 213 -19.63 -4.90 4.29
C ALA A 213 -20.69 -4.52 3.23
N VAL A 214 -21.14 -5.47 2.41
CA VAL A 214 -22.21 -5.20 1.42
C VAL A 214 -23.57 -5.52 2.03
N CYS A 215 -24.36 -4.48 2.24
CA CYS A 215 -25.63 -4.50 2.95
C CYS A 215 -26.72 -3.84 2.10
N GLY A 216 -27.15 -4.54 1.05
CA GLY A 216 -28.03 -3.97 0.01
C GLY A 216 -27.28 -2.89 -0.77
N SER A 217 -27.82 -1.66 -0.77
CA SER A 217 -27.14 -0.50 -1.35
C SER A 217 -26.12 0.16 -0.41
N SER A 218 -26.11 -0.19 0.88
CA SER A 218 -25.12 0.35 1.84
C SER A 218 -23.84 -0.47 1.82
N THR A 219 -22.69 0.21 1.84
CA THR A 219 -21.36 -0.40 1.88
C THR A 219 -20.48 0.19 3.00
N PRO A 220 -20.89 0.08 4.28
CA PRO A 220 -20.14 0.68 5.39
C PRO A 220 -18.74 0.08 5.51
N ARG A 221 -17.78 0.93 5.90
CA ARG A 221 -16.40 0.52 6.20
C ARG A 221 -16.39 -0.35 7.45
N PHE A 222 -16.07 -1.64 7.31
CA PHE A 222 -16.23 -2.59 8.40
C PHE A 222 -14.91 -2.83 9.15
N VAL A 223 -13.90 -3.37 8.46
CA VAL A 223 -12.59 -3.69 9.06
C VAL A 223 -11.46 -3.28 8.13
N CYS A 224 -10.31 -2.97 8.69
CA CYS A 224 -9.15 -2.49 7.95
C CYS A 224 -7.86 -2.92 8.65
N ALA A 225 -6.80 -3.11 7.87
CA ALA A 225 -5.47 -3.45 8.38
C ALA A 225 -4.37 -2.81 7.53
N THR A 226 -3.27 -2.40 8.16
CA THR A 226 -2.06 -1.99 7.44
C THR A 226 -1.24 -3.20 7.04
N ALA A 227 -0.39 -2.99 6.04
CA ALA A 227 0.66 -3.93 5.68
C ALA A 227 1.59 -4.17 6.87
N THR A 228 1.94 -5.43 7.10
CA THR A 228 3.11 -5.82 7.90
C THR A 228 4.12 -6.45 6.96
N SER A 229 5.34 -5.91 6.98
CA SER A 229 6.53 -6.41 6.30
C SER A 229 7.34 -7.33 7.21
#